data_AF-A0A939ITV0-F1
#
_entry.id   AF-A0A939ITV0-F1
#
_cell.length_a   1.000
_cell.length_b   1.000
_cell.length_c   1.000
_cell.angle_alpha   90.00
_cell.angle_beta   90.00
_cell.angle_gamma   90.00
#
_symmetry.space_group_name_H-M   'P 1'
#
loop_
_entity.id
_entity.type
_entity.pdbx_description
1 polymer ?
#
loop_
_entity_poly.entity_id
_entity_poly.type
_entity_poly.pdbx_seq_one_letter_code
_entity_poly.pdbx_strand_id
1 'polypeptide(L)'
;MTTPSQHPTPPATQADAAALLLAANRRRRRIRWWVAVATLPLTLAGLLLVGKVLSMYAFAHQSISSFVTGSYAESESAARGQTWLNGFEQFKAPYNIGTAQAGAEQLAAARDHLETALPLATGLDVCYVRINLSLVIERQGDAAQADGDAVSAAEFYGQALQMTVETPEECRSDEAQNQSPDPSRDMSDTLDENQQRQQQKQQQNPEQGGQPSEQGEQDQPSQSDLDDIENRLDQGAQEREDQLGEDGGSGGTERPW
;
A
#
# COMPACT_ATOMS: atom_id res chain seq x y z
N MET A 1 -30.52 -97.31 29.32
CA MET A 1 -30.96 -96.17 28.48
C MET A 1 -30.64 -94.90 29.25
N THR A 2 -29.72 -94.11 28.71
CA THR A 2 -29.13 -92.89 29.26
C THR A 2 -30.03 -91.69 28.97
N THR A 3 -30.40 -90.93 30.00
CA THR A 3 -30.98 -89.59 29.85
C THR A 3 -30.02 -88.59 30.50
N PRO A 4 -29.40 -87.66 29.75
CA PRO A 4 -28.52 -86.67 30.36
C PRO A 4 -29.40 -85.62 31.07
N SER A 5 -29.06 -85.33 32.33
CA SER A 5 -29.66 -84.24 33.09
C SER A 5 -29.28 -82.91 32.45
N GLN A 6 -30.29 -82.14 32.00
CA GLN A 6 -30.12 -80.74 31.64
C GLN A 6 -30.13 -79.92 32.91
N HIS A 7 -28.98 -79.35 33.29
CA HIS A 7 -28.92 -78.31 34.30
C HIS A 7 -29.40 -76.98 33.68
N PRO A 8 -30.31 -76.23 34.33
CA PRO A 8 -30.67 -74.91 33.87
C PRO A 8 -29.50 -73.94 34.07
N THR A 9 -29.10 -73.27 33.00
CA THR A 9 -28.13 -72.17 33.03
C THR A 9 -28.71 -71.04 33.90
N PRO A 10 -27.99 -70.52 34.90
CA PRO A 10 -28.51 -69.42 35.72
C PRO A 10 -28.69 -68.16 34.86
N PRO A 11 -29.71 -67.32 35.13
CA PRO A 11 -29.90 -66.08 34.39
C PRO A 11 -28.70 -65.16 34.65
N ALA A 12 -28.11 -64.64 33.57
CA ALA A 12 -27.05 -63.62 33.66
C ALA A 12 -27.50 -62.53 34.65
N THR A 13 -26.74 -62.36 35.72
CA THR A 13 -27.19 -61.56 36.86
C THR A 13 -27.13 -60.08 36.48
N GLN A 14 -27.99 -59.24 37.08
CA GLN A 14 -27.97 -57.79 36.86
C GLN A 14 -26.56 -57.18 37.09
N ALA A 15 -25.72 -57.83 37.91
CA ALA A 15 -24.32 -57.50 38.13
C ALA A 15 -23.44 -57.66 36.88
N ASP A 16 -23.67 -58.70 36.07
CA ASP A 16 -22.93 -58.92 34.82
C ASP A 16 -23.28 -57.86 33.77
N ALA A 17 -24.56 -57.49 33.69
CA ALA A 17 -25.03 -56.40 32.82
C ALA A 17 -24.44 -55.05 33.25
N ALA A 18 -24.42 -54.75 34.55
CA ALA A 18 -23.81 -53.53 35.10
C ALA A 18 -22.30 -53.48 34.84
N ALA A 19 -21.58 -54.59 34.98
CA ALA A 19 -20.15 -54.68 34.70
C ALA A 19 -19.82 -54.44 33.21
N LEU A 20 -20.62 -55.01 32.30
CA LEU A 20 -20.49 -54.78 30.85
C LEU A 20 -20.72 -53.32 30.47
N LEU A 21 -21.73 -52.66 31.06
CA LEU A 21 -21.99 -51.23 30.85
C LEU A 21 -20.83 -50.36 31.35
N LEU A 22 -20.28 -50.65 32.53
CA LEU A 22 -19.12 -49.93 33.07
C LEU A 22 -17.87 -50.12 32.20
N ALA A 23 -17.61 -51.34 31.71
CA ALA A 23 -16.50 -51.62 30.81
C ALA A 23 -16.66 -50.89 29.46
N ALA A 24 -17.86 -50.90 28.88
CA ALA A 24 -18.18 -50.16 27.66
C ALA A 24 -18.00 -48.65 27.85
N ASN A 25 -18.44 -48.09 28.98
CA ASN A 25 -18.26 -46.68 29.31
C ASN A 25 -16.78 -46.30 29.52
N ARG A 26 -15.98 -47.14 30.20
CA ARG A 26 -14.53 -46.93 30.31
C ARG A 26 -13.84 -46.95 28.96
N ARG A 27 -14.22 -47.88 28.06
CA ARG A 27 -13.70 -47.94 26.69
C ARG A 27 -14.06 -46.69 25.89
N ARG A 28 -15.33 -46.25 25.93
CA ARG A 28 -15.79 -45.00 25.29
C ARG A 28 -15.04 -43.78 25.84
N ARG A 29 -14.81 -43.71 27.15
CA ARG A 29 -14.04 -42.61 27.77
C ARG A 29 -12.58 -42.59 27.33
N ARG A 30 -11.92 -43.76 27.24
CA ARG A 30 -10.55 -43.85 26.71
C ARG A 30 -10.46 -43.43 25.25
N ILE A 31 -11.39 -43.88 24.41
CA ILE A 31 -11.44 -43.49 23.00
C ILE A 31 -11.63 -41.97 22.88
N ARG A 32 -12.59 -41.39 23.60
CA ARG A 32 -12.81 -39.93 23.60
C ARG A 32 -11.57 -39.15 24.06
N TRP A 33 -10.87 -39.63 25.08
CA TRP A 33 -9.65 -38.99 25.56
C TRP A 33 -8.53 -39.06 24.53
N TRP A 34 -8.31 -40.21 23.90
CA TRP A 34 -7.32 -40.35 22.83
C TRP A 34 -7.66 -39.52 21.60
N VAL A 35 -8.94 -39.47 21.20
CA VAL A 35 -9.40 -38.58 20.14
C VAL A 35 -9.11 -37.12 20.51
N ALA A 36 -9.46 -36.69 21.72
CA ALA A 36 -9.21 -35.32 22.17
C ALA A 36 -7.70 -34.98 22.19
N VAL A 37 -6.84 -35.87 22.69
CA VAL A 37 -5.38 -35.66 22.69
C VAL A 37 -4.81 -35.65 21.27
N ALA A 38 -5.33 -36.51 20.38
CA ALA A 38 -4.90 -36.55 18.99
C ALA A 38 -5.37 -35.31 18.19
N THR A 39 -6.57 -34.78 18.47
CA THR A 39 -7.09 -33.59 17.78
C THR A 39 -6.61 -32.28 18.39
N LEU A 40 -6.23 -32.26 19.68
CA LEU A 40 -5.74 -31.06 20.37
C LEU A 40 -4.61 -30.33 19.61
N PRO A 41 -3.52 -30.97 19.16
CA PRO A 41 -2.46 -30.26 18.44
C PRO A 41 -2.95 -29.67 17.12
N LEU A 42 -3.83 -30.37 16.40
CA LEU A 42 -4.43 -29.86 15.17
C LEU A 42 -5.33 -28.65 15.43
N THR A 43 -6.16 -28.69 16.48
CA THR A 43 -6.99 -27.54 16.87
C THR A 43 -6.15 -26.34 17.31
N LEU A 44 -5.07 -26.57 18.04
CA LEU A 44 -4.17 -25.51 18.48
C LEU A 44 -3.43 -24.89 17.28
N ALA A 45 -2.93 -25.71 16.36
CA ALA A 45 -2.33 -25.23 15.12
C ALA A 45 -3.33 -24.40 14.29
N GLY A 46 -4.59 -24.85 14.20
CA GLY A 46 -5.66 -24.09 13.55
C GLY A 46 -5.92 -22.74 14.22
N LEU A 47 -6.02 -22.70 15.55
CA LEU A 47 -6.21 -21.44 16.30
C LEU A 47 -5.02 -20.48 16.12
N LEU A 48 -3.79 -20.99 16.16
CA LEU A 48 -2.59 -20.19 15.92
C LEU A 48 -2.56 -19.63 14.49
N LEU A 49 -2.95 -20.43 13.49
CA LEU A 49 -3.06 -19.97 12.11
C LEU A 49 -4.10 -18.85 11.97
N VAL A 50 -5.27 -19.00 12.58
CA VAL A 50 -6.31 -17.95 12.60
C VAL A 50 -5.78 -16.67 13.27
N GLY A 51 -5.17 -16.79 14.45
CA GLY A 51 -4.55 -15.67 15.14
C GLY A 51 -3.50 -14.97 14.28
N LYS A 52 -2.63 -15.73 13.61
CA LYS A 52 -1.61 -15.23 12.69
C LYS A 52 -2.23 -14.39 11.56
N VAL A 53 -3.27 -14.88 10.90
CA VAL A 53 -3.94 -14.18 9.78
C VAL A 53 -4.63 -12.90 10.26
N LEU A 54 -5.31 -12.95 11.41
CA LEU A 54 -5.97 -11.77 11.97
C LEU A 54 -4.97 -10.69 12.38
N SER A 55 -3.86 -11.07 13.03
CA SER A 55 -2.78 -10.13 13.36
C SER A 55 -2.15 -9.52 12.11
N MET A 56 -1.94 -10.33 11.07
CA MET A 56 -1.41 -9.86 9.78
C MET A 56 -2.30 -8.79 9.15
N TYR A 57 -3.62 -8.99 9.15
CA TYR A 57 -4.56 -7.99 8.63
C TYR A 57 -4.60 -6.72 9.49
N ALA A 58 -4.53 -6.86 10.82
CA ALA A 58 -4.48 -5.72 11.74
C ALA A 58 -3.24 -4.84 11.51
N PHE A 59 -2.06 -5.43 11.35
CA PHE A 59 -0.83 -4.68 11.03
C PHE A 59 -0.91 -4.01 9.65
N ALA A 60 -1.44 -4.69 8.64
CA ALA A 60 -1.62 -4.12 7.31
C ALA A 60 -2.55 -2.89 7.35
N HIS A 61 -3.69 -3.01 8.02
CA HIS A 61 -4.64 -1.92 8.18
C HIS A 61 -4.06 -0.74 8.96
N GLN A 62 -3.34 -1.02 10.06
CA GLN A 62 -2.66 0.02 10.83
C GLN A 62 -1.61 0.74 9.97
N SER A 63 -0.83 0.01 9.18
CA SER A 63 0.19 0.60 8.29
C SER A 63 -0.43 1.55 7.26
N ILE A 64 -1.51 1.14 6.60
CA ILE A 64 -2.21 1.96 5.60
C ILE A 64 -2.88 3.19 6.24
N SER A 65 -3.62 3.00 7.33
CA SER A 65 -4.34 4.11 7.99
C SER A 65 -3.41 5.16 8.59
N SER A 66 -2.31 4.74 9.21
CA SER A 66 -1.29 5.67 9.70
C SER A 66 -0.55 6.37 8.55
N PHE A 67 -0.32 5.70 7.42
CA PHE A 67 0.26 6.34 6.24
C PHE A 67 -0.64 7.47 5.71
N VAL A 68 -1.93 7.20 5.52
CA VAL A 68 -2.91 8.18 5.01
C VAL A 68 -3.04 9.40 5.92
N THR A 69 -2.79 9.24 7.23
CA THR A 69 -2.83 10.33 8.21
C THR A 69 -1.46 11.02 8.41
N GLY A 70 -0.44 10.69 7.61
CA GLY A 70 0.90 11.26 7.70
C GLY A 70 1.74 10.74 8.88
N SER A 71 1.26 9.72 9.61
CA SER A 71 1.96 9.09 10.73
C SER A 71 2.94 8.04 10.23
N TYR A 72 3.95 8.46 9.46
CA TYR A 72 4.85 7.56 8.73
C TYR A 72 5.68 6.63 9.62
N ALA A 73 6.14 7.08 10.79
CA ALA A 73 6.88 6.21 11.72
C ALA A 73 6.00 5.08 12.28
N GLU A 74 4.72 5.37 12.56
CA GLU A 74 3.76 4.35 12.98
C GLU A 74 3.47 3.38 11.82
N SER A 75 3.32 3.91 10.61
CA SER A 75 3.11 3.13 9.39
C SER A 75 4.24 2.14 9.13
N GLU A 76 5.48 2.62 9.25
CA GLU A 76 6.67 1.80 9.14
C GLU A 76 6.71 0.71 10.23
N SER A 77 6.45 1.07 11.48
CA SER A 77 6.48 0.12 12.60
C SER A 77 5.45 -1.02 12.42
N ALA A 78 4.25 -0.68 11.95
CA ALA A 78 3.21 -1.65 11.64
C ALA A 78 3.61 -2.54 10.45
N ALA A 79 4.20 -1.97 9.40
CA ALA A 79 4.71 -2.71 8.25
C ALA A 79 5.86 -3.67 8.62
N ARG A 80 6.74 -3.29 9.56
CA ARG A 80 7.79 -4.19 10.10
C ARG A 80 7.21 -5.36 10.88
N GLY A 81 6.10 -5.16 11.60
CA GLY A 81 5.36 -6.24 12.25
C GLY A 81 4.87 -7.33 11.27
N GLN A 82 4.71 -6.94 10.01
CA GLN A 82 4.26 -7.80 8.92
C GLN A 82 5.38 -8.73 8.37
N THR A 83 6.66 -8.36 8.51
CA THR A 83 7.79 -9.07 7.86
C THR A 83 7.89 -10.53 8.27
N TRP A 84 7.61 -10.87 9.53
CA TRP A 84 7.62 -12.26 10.02
C TRP A 84 6.32 -13.02 9.71
N LEU A 85 5.25 -12.30 9.39
CA LEU A 85 3.92 -12.88 9.20
C LEU A 85 3.60 -13.19 7.73
N ASN A 86 4.16 -12.43 6.79
CA ASN A 86 3.89 -12.52 5.35
C ASN A 86 4.64 -13.67 4.66
N GLY A 87 4.06 -14.87 4.69
CA GLY A 87 4.52 -15.99 3.85
C GLY A 87 4.04 -15.92 2.39
N PHE A 88 2.91 -15.25 2.14
CA PHE A 88 2.19 -15.30 0.85
C PHE A 88 2.37 -14.05 -0.01
N GLU A 89 2.37 -12.85 0.60
CA GLU A 89 2.51 -11.56 -0.10
C GLU A 89 3.82 -10.89 0.32
N GLN A 90 4.95 -11.47 -0.12
CA GLN A 90 6.27 -11.12 0.39
C GLN A 90 6.69 -9.68 0.07
N PHE A 91 6.22 -9.11 -1.03
CA PHE A 91 6.54 -7.74 -1.42
C PHE A 91 5.86 -6.68 -0.54
N LYS A 92 4.72 -6.97 0.09
CA LYS A 92 3.90 -5.95 0.79
C LYS A 92 4.62 -5.32 1.98
N ALA A 93 5.36 -6.13 2.75
CA ALA A 93 6.10 -5.61 3.90
C ALA A 93 7.21 -4.63 3.46
N PRO A 94 8.15 -4.99 2.56
CA PRO A 94 9.13 -4.03 2.07
C PRO A 94 8.49 -2.85 1.32
N TYR A 95 7.41 -3.05 0.55
CA TYR A 95 6.68 -1.97 -0.10
C TYR A 95 6.12 -0.94 0.89
N ASN A 96 5.43 -1.38 1.94
CA ASN A 96 4.84 -0.49 2.94
C ASN A 96 5.92 0.22 3.77
N ILE A 97 7.00 -0.48 4.13
CA ILE A 97 8.16 0.13 4.82
C ILE A 97 8.76 1.22 3.94
N GLY A 98 9.06 0.92 2.68
CA GLY A 98 9.67 1.89 1.77
C GLY A 98 8.76 3.07 1.47
N THR A 99 7.46 2.84 1.28
CA THR A 99 6.47 3.90 1.06
C THR A 99 6.34 4.81 2.30
N ALA A 100 6.31 4.25 3.52
CA ALA A 100 6.30 5.04 4.75
C ALA A 100 7.59 5.86 4.92
N GLN A 101 8.76 5.26 4.66
CA GLN A 101 10.04 5.94 4.70
C GLN A 101 10.14 7.07 3.66
N ALA A 102 9.57 6.87 2.47
CA ALA A 102 9.45 7.92 1.46
C ALA A 102 8.59 9.07 1.97
N GLY A 103 7.47 8.79 2.64
CA GLY A 103 6.66 9.82 3.31
C GLY A 103 7.44 10.60 4.37
N ALA A 104 8.35 9.92 5.07
CA ALA A 104 9.21 10.51 6.09
C ALA A 104 10.52 11.15 5.56
N GLU A 105 10.65 11.39 4.24
CA GLU A 105 11.85 11.93 3.57
C GLU A 105 13.14 11.07 3.75
N GLN A 106 13.00 9.79 4.13
CA GLN A 106 14.13 8.86 4.27
C GLN A 106 14.42 8.17 2.93
N LEU A 107 14.74 8.96 1.90
CA LEU A 107 14.70 8.53 0.50
C LEU A 107 15.64 7.36 0.17
N ALA A 108 16.84 7.31 0.75
CA ALA A 108 17.78 6.20 0.54
C ALA A 108 17.23 4.86 1.08
N ALA A 109 16.77 4.85 2.33
CA ALA A 109 16.18 3.66 2.93
C ALA A 109 14.88 3.26 2.22
N ALA A 110 14.06 4.24 1.82
CA ALA A 110 12.85 4.02 1.05
C ALA A 110 13.13 3.29 -0.26
N ARG A 111 14.15 3.72 -0.99
CA ARG A 111 14.61 3.10 -2.23
C ARG A 111 15.03 1.66 -2.01
N ASP A 112 15.91 1.39 -1.03
CA ASP A 112 16.39 0.03 -0.72
C ASP A 112 15.22 -0.95 -0.49
N HIS A 113 14.21 -0.50 0.25
CA HIS A 113 13.03 -1.30 0.55
C HIS A 113 12.10 -1.49 -0.68
N LEU A 114 11.91 -0.47 -1.51
CA LEU A 114 11.12 -0.59 -2.75
C LEU A 114 11.83 -1.46 -3.81
N GLU A 115 13.15 -1.36 -3.93
CA GLU A 115 13.97 -2.25 -4.76
C GLU A 115 13.91 -3.70 -4.26
N THR A 116 13.83 -3.91 -2.94
CA THR A 116 13.57 -5.24 -2.37
C THR A 116 12.17 -5.75 -2.70
N ALA A 117 11.17 -4.87 -2.74
CA ALA A 117 9.79 -5.24 -3.06
C ALA A 117 9.59 -5.58 -4.53
N LEU A 118 10.25 -4.87 -5.44
CA LEU A 118 10.05 -4.97 -6.90
C LEU A 118 10.17 -6.41 -7.45
N PRO A 119 11.22 -7.21 -7.17
CA PRO A 119 11.33 -8.57 -7.70
C PRO A 119 10.38 -9.56 -7.02
N LEU A 120 9.76 -9.19 -5.89
CA LEU A 120 8.80 -10.02 -5.16
C LEU A 120 7.36 -9.74 -5.61
N ALA A 121 7.11 -8.61 -6.27
CA ALA A 121 5.81 -8.25 -6.79
C ALA A 121 5.50 -9.06 -8.06
N THR A 122 4.25 -9.48 -8.21
CA THR A 122 3.80 -10.30 -9.34
C THR A 122 2.51 -9.77 -9.92
N GLY A 123 2.29 -9.97 -11.23
CA GLY A 123 1.10 -9.45 -11.89
C GLY A 123 1.01 -7.92 -11.76
N LEU A 124 -0.16 -7.41 -11.40
CA LEU A 124 -0.41 -5.97 -11.29
C LEU A 124 0.19 -5.33 -10.03
N ASP A 125 0.69 -6.12 -9.07
CA ASP A 125 1.38 -5.58 -7.91
C ASP A 125 2.66 -4.81 -8.29
N VAL A 126 3.29 -5.19 -9.41
CA VAL A 126 4.48 -4.50 -9.94
C VAL A 126 4.20 -3.03 -10.23
N CYS A 127 2.97 -2.68 -10.60
CA CYS A 127 2.61 -1.36 -11.10
C CYS A 127 2.81 -0.27 -10.04
N TYR A 128 2.21 -0.42 -8.86
CA TYR A 128 2.35 0.59 -7.81
C TYR A 128 3.71 0.53 -7.10
N VAL A 129 4.42 -0.61 -7.15
CA VAL A 129 5.82 -0.68 -6.67
C VAL A 129 6.74 0.15 -7.57
N ARG A 130 6.63 -0.01 -8.91
CA ARG A 130 7.41 0.78 -9.88
C ARG A 130 7.12 2.26 -9.79
N ILE A 131 5.84 2.65 -9.71
CA ILE A 131 5.44 4.06 -9.56
C ILE A 131 6.05 4.68 -8.30
N ASN A 132 5.93 4.00 -7.14
CA ASN A 132 6.51 4.55 -5.92
C ASN A 132 8.04 4.58 -5.96
N LEU A 133 8.68 3.59 -6.57
CA LEU A 133 10.14 3.58 -6.74
C LEU A 133 10.61 4.73 -7.64
N SER A 134 9.94 4.99 -8.76
CA SER A 134 10.32 6.10 -9.64
C SER A 134 10.15 7.45 -8.95
N LEU A 135 9.09 7.63 -8.15
CA LEU A 135 8.89 8.84 -7.34
C LEU A 135 9.98 9.04 -6.27
N VAL A 136 10.41 7.97 -5.60
CA VAL A 136 11.51 8.06 -4.61
C VAL A 136 12.81 8.44 -5.29
N ILE A 137 13.14 7.81 -6.43
CA ILE A 137 14.35 8.11 -7.20
C ILE A 137 14.30 9.56 -7.71
N GLU A 138 13.15 10.03 -8.19
CA GLU A 138 12.99 11.42 -8.61
C GLU A 138 13.27 12.40 -7.46
N ARG A 139 12.73 12.13 -6.26
CA ARG A 139 12.96 12.95 -5.07
C ARG A 139 14.41 12.91 -4.59
N GLN A 140 15.14 11.80 -4.82
CA GLN A 140 16.59 11.78 -4.61
C GLN A 140 17.30 12.75 -5.56
N GLY A 141 16.82 12.86 -6.80
CA GLY A 141 17.28 13.87 -7.74
C GLY A 141 16.99 15.29 -7.26
N ASP A 142 15.79 15.53 -6.74
CA ASP A 142 15.41 16.84 -6.17
C ASP A 142 16.31 17.22 -4.98
N ALA A 143 16.60 16.26 -4.10
CA ALA A 143 17.52 16.47 -2.98
C ALA A 143 18.95 16.77 -3.45
N ALA A 144 19.48 16.00 -4.40
CA ALA A 144 20.80 16.24 -4.98
C ALA A 144 20.87 17.62 -5.65
N GLN A 145 19.82 18.02 -6.38
CA GLN A 145 19.73 19.34 -7.00
C GLN A 145 19.75 20.45 -5.95
N ALA A 146 18.99 20.29 -4.86
CA ALA A 146 18.96 21.25 -3.75
C ALA A 146 20.32 21.39 -3.05
N ASP A 147 21.10 20.30 -2.99
CA ASP A 147 22.46 20.28 -2.46
C ASP A 147 23.52 20.80 -3.47
N GLY A 148 23.10 21.19 -4.68
CA GLY A 148 23.97 21.69 -5.74
C GLY A 148 24.73 20.60 -6.52
N ASP A 149 24.38 19.33 -6.33
CA ASP A 149 24.92 18.19 -7.07
C ASP A 149 24.08 17.90 -8.32
N ALA A 150 24.24 18.75 -9.34
CA ALA A 150 23.54 18.64 -10.62
C ALA A 150 23.84 17.31 -11.35
N VAL A 151 25.03 16.74 -11.18
CA VAL A 151 25.41 15.48 -11.83
C VAL A 151 24.60 14.33 -11.24
N SER A 152 24.60 14.17 -9.92
CA SER A 152 23.79 13.14 -9.25
C SER A 152 22.30 13.36 -9.49
N ALA A 153 21.84 14.62 -9.50
CA ALA A 153 20.45 14.93 -9.81
C ALA A 153 20.03 14.45 -11.21
N ALA A 154 20.85 14.73 -12.24
CA ALA A 154 20.61 14.27 -13.60
C ALA A 154 20.57 12.72 -13.69
N GLU A 155 21.48 12.04 -12.98
CA GLU A 155 21.49 10.57 -12.92
C GLU A 155 20.22 10.01 -12.30
N PHE A 156 19.75 10.59 -11.19
CA PHE A 156 18.51 10.18 -10.54
C PHE A 156 17.28 10.45 -11.41
N TYR A 157 17.17 11.62 -12.04
CA TYR A 157 16.05 11.89 -12.96
C TYR A 157 16.01 10.93 -14.14
N GLY A 158 17.19 10.56 -14.68
CA GLY A 158 17.29 9.53 -15.72
C GLY A 158 16.82 8.15 -15.25
N GLN A 159 17.22 7.73 -14.04
CA GLN A 159 16.78 6.46 -13.45
C GLN A 159 15.27 6.45 -13.16
N ALA A 160 14.72 7.55 -12.64
CA ALA A 160 13.29 7.69 -12.38
C ALA A 160 12.49 7.57 -13.69
N LEU A 161 12.92 8.30 -14.73
CA LEU A 161 12.31 8.25 -16.05
C LEU A 161 12.36 6.83 -16.64
N GLN A 162 13.51 6.16 -16.51
CA GLN A 162 13.65 4.77 -16.96
C GLN A 162 12.64 3.86 -16.25
N MET A 163 12.48 3.95 -14.93
CA MET A 163 11.49 3.16 -14.20
C MET A 163 10.05 3.45 -14.66
N THR A 164 9.72 4.72 -14.89
CA THR A 164 8.40 5.12 -15.38
C THR A 164 8.14 4.55 -16.78
N VAL A 165 9.07 4.70 -17.72
CA VAL A 165 8.93 4.23 -19.11
C VAL A 165 8.94 2.70 -19.22
N GLU A 166 9.70 2.02 -18.36
CA GLU A 166 9.71 0.54 -18.29
C GLU A 166 8.54 -0.03 -17.50
N THR A 167 7.64 0.81 -16.96
CA THR A 167 6.42 0.32 -16.31
C THR A 167 5.51 -0.33 -17.36
N PRO A 168 5.03 -1.56 -17.15
CA PRO A 168 4.20 -2.26 -18.14
C PRO A 168 2.94 -1.48 -18.50
N GLU A 169 2.50 -1.59 -19.76
CA GLU A 169 1.31 -0.89 -20.25
C GLU A 169 0.04 -1.34 -19.50
N GLU A 170 -0.01 -2.59 -19.03
CA GLU A 170 -1.11 -3.08 -18.22
C GLU A 170 -1.29 -2.29 -16.92
N CYS A 171 -0.28 -1.55 -16.46
CA CYS A 171 -0.38 -0.67 -15.29
C CYS A 171 -1.25 0.58 -15.52
N ARG A 172 -1.65 0.84 -16.76
CA ARG A 172 -2.61 1.89 -17.14
C ARG A 172 -4.06 1.39 -17.24
N SER A 173 -4.29 0.12 -16.92
CA SER A 173 -5.63 -0.49 -16.97
C SER A 173 -6.48 -0.14 -15.75
N ASP A 174 -7.80 -0.21 -15.91
CA ASP A 174 -8.75 -0.11 -14.80
C ASP A 174 -8.51 -1.23 -13.76
N GLU A 175 -8.08 -2.42 -14.18
CA GLU A 175 -7.73 -3.50 -13.27
C GLU A 175 -6.54 -3.15 -12.37
N ALA A 176 -5.52 -2.49 -12.92
CA ALA A 176 -4.39 -2.00 -12.14
C ALA A 176 -4.85 -0.92 -11.14
N GLN A 177 -5.66 0.03 -11.61
CA GLN A 177 -6.24 1.09 -10.77
C GLN A 177 -7.02 0.51 -9.57
N ASN A 178 -7.85 -0.51 -9.82
CA ASN A 178 -8.64 -1.16 -8.78
C ASN A 178 -7.81 -1.96 -7.76
N GLN A 179 -6.57 -2.33 -8.10
CA GLN A 179 -5.65 -3.02 -7.19
C GLN A 179 -4.67 -2.06 -6.48
N SER A 180 -4.69 -0.78 -6.82
CA SER A 180 -3.86 0.23 -6.18
C SER A 180 -4.15 0.31 -4.67
N PRO A 181 -3.12 0.35 -3.80
CA PRO A 181 -3.30 0.60 -2.38
C PRO A 181 -3.71 2.05 -2.09
N ASP A 182 -3.58 2.95 -3.06
CA ASP A 182 -4.04 4.32 -3.01
C ASP A 182 -5.13 4.55 -4.08
N PRO A 183 -6.41 4.49 -3.72
CA PRO A 183 -7.51 4.69 -4.67
C PRO A 183 -7.74 6.16 -5.02
N SER A 184 -7.11 7.10 -4.31
CA SER A 184 -7.25 8.54 -4.59
C SER A 184 -6.36 9.01 -5.73
N ARG A 185 -5.35 8.20 -6.08
CA ARG A 185 -4.40 8.47 -7.16
C ARG A 185 -4.75 7.66 -8.39
N ASP A 186 -4.96 8.33 -9.53
CA ASP A 186 -5.08 7.66 -10.83
C ASP A 186 -3.69 7.23 -11.32
N MET A 187 -3.54 5.94 -11.62
CA MET A 187 -2.27 5.34 -12.01
C MET A 187 -1.82 5.75 -13.41
N SER A 188 -2.74 5.88 -14.36
CA SER A 188 -2.39 6.27 -15.73
C SER A 188 -1.93 7.72 -15.75
N ASP A 189 -2.71 8.61 -15.12
CA ASP A 189 -2.36 10.03 -15.01
C ASP A 189 -1.04 10.20 -14.28
N THR A 190 -0.82 9.46 -13.18
CA THR A 190 0.46 9.49 -12.44
C THR A 190 1.64 9.09 -13.34
N LEU A 191 1.49 8.06 -14.17
CA LEU A 191 2.55 7.64 -15.08
C LEU A 191 2.86 8.70 -16.14
N ASP A 192 1.83 9.35 -16.71
CA ASP A 192 2.01 10.41 -17.70
C ASP A 192 2.65 11.66 -17.10
N GLU A 193 2.16 12.10 -15.95
CA GLU A 193 2.72 13.23 -15.20
C GLU A 193 4.17 12.96 -14.78
N ASN A 194 4.46 11.76 -14.25
CA ASN A 194 5.81 11.35 -13.89
C ASN A 194 6.72 11.37 -15.11
N GLN A 195 6.30 10.77 -16.22
CA GLN A 195 7.11 10.71 -17.43
C GLN A 195 7.41 12.12 -17.94
N GLN A 196 6.41 12.99 -18.05
CA GLN A 196 6.58 14.35 -18.53
C GLN A 196 7.51 15.15 -17.60
N ARG A 197 7.27 15.13 -16.30
CA ARG A 197 8.05 15.88 -15.31
C ARG A 197 9.50 15.39 -15.23
N GLN A 198 9.72 14.07 -15.25
CA GLN A 198 11.06 13.48 -15.20
C GLN A 198 11.85 13.75 -16.49
N GLN A 199 11.18 13.77 -17.66
CA GLN A 199 11.80 14.21 -18.93
C GLN A 199 12.23 15.67 -18.88
N GLN A 200 11.38 16.56 -18.36
CA GLN A 200 11.71 17.98 -18.21
C GLN A 200 12.92 18.18 -17.28
N LYS A 201 12.91 17.52 -16.11
CA LYS A 201 14.02 17.58 -15.15
C LYS A 201 15.33 17.04 -15.74
N GLN A 202 15.28 15.99 -16.55
CA GLN A 202 16.46 15.46 -17.26
C GLN A 202 17.00 16.45 -18.31
N GLN A 203 16.12 17.14 -19.04
CA GLN A 203 16.51 18.10 -20.08
C GLN A 203 16.98 19.45 -19.54
N GLN A 204 16.54 19.85 -18.34
CA GLN A 204 16.93 21.11 -17.70
C GLN A 204 18.30 21.02 -16.99
N ASN A 205 18.79 19.81 -16.72
CA ASN A 205 20.04 19.58 -15.99
C ASN A 205 21.38 19.45 -16.76
N PRO A 206 21.53 19.75 -18.08
CA PRO A 206 22.84 19.64 -18.74
C PRO A 206 23.89 20.72 -18.43
N GLU A 207 23.58 21.85 -17.75
CA GLU A 207 24.47 23.04 -17.81
C GLU A 207 24.81 23.77 -16.50
N GLN A 208 24.57 23.23 -15.31
CA GLN A 208 25.10 23.86 -14.07
C GLN A 208 26.47 23.33 -13.62
N GLY A 209 27.17 22.60 -14.50
CA GLY A 209 28.51 22.08 -14.29
C GLY A 209 29.62 22.90 -14.96
N GLY A 210 29.68 24.22 -14.73
CA GLY A 210 30.92 24.96 -15.01
C GLY A 210 30.80 26.44 -15.39
N GLN A 211 30.55 27.33 -14.43
CA GLN A 211 31.25 28.63 -14.39
C GLN A 211 31.09 29.30 -13.01
N PRO A 212 32.17 29.77 -12.35
CA PRO A 212 32.03 30.64 -11.19
C PRO A 212 31.73 32.06 -11.67
N SER A 213 30.65 32.63 -11.11
CA SER A 213 30.28 34.07 -11.08
C SER A 213 29.99 34.76 -12.41
N GLU A 214 28.73 35.16 -12.59
CA GLU A 214 28.37 36.58 -12.66
C GLU A 214 26.97 36.77 -12.03
N GLN A 215 26.88 37.75 -11.14
CA GLN A 215 25.62 38.28 -10.66
C GLN A 215 24.86 38.84 -11.86
N GLY A 216 23.65 38.34 -12.14
CA GLY A 216 22.81 38.85 -13.24
C GLY A 216 21.35 38.50 -13.01
N GLU A 217 20.57 39.56 -12.82
CA GLU A 217 19.10 39.70 -12.76
C GLU A 217 18.20 38.58 -12.21
N GLN A 218 17.46 38.98 -11.16
CA GLN A 218 16.09 38.52 -10.92
C GLN A 218 15.27 38.67 -12.20
N ASP A 219 14.66 37.58 -12.69
CA ASP A 219 13.55 37.64 -13.65
C ASP A 219 12.38 38.41 -13.02
N GLN A 220 12.43 39.73 -13.11
CA GLN A 220 11.24 40.57 -13.04
C GLN A 220 10.45 40.33 -14.34
N PRO A 221 9.13 40.12 -14.25
CA PRO A 221 8.29 40.04 -15.44
C PRO A 221 8.58 41.24 -16.34
N SER A 222 8.79 40.99 -17.64
CA SER A 222 9.07 42.05 -18.59
C SER A 222 7.88 43.02 -18.64
N GLN A 223 8.10 44.28 -19.02
CA GLN A 223 6.99 45.24 -19.13
C GLN A 223 5.88 44.73 -20.04
N SER A 224 6.20 43.96 -21.08
CA SER A 224 5.20 43.30 -21.92
C SER A 224 4.37 42.26 -21.19
N ASP A 225 4.94 41.51 -20.25
CA ASP A 225 4.20 40.52 -19.46
C ASP A 225 3.26 41.22 -18.47
N LEU A 226 3.69 42.36 -17.91
CA LEU A 226 2.87 43.19 -17.03
C LEU A 226 1.71 43.83 -17.80
N ASP A 227 1.96 44.38 -18.99
CA ASP A 227 0.93 44.96 -19.86
C ASP A 227 -0.11 43.91 -20.31
N ASP A 228 0.33 42.67 -20.60
CA ASP A 228 -0.56 41.57 -20.95
C ASP A 228 -1.45 41.13 -19.78
N ILE A 229 -0.91 41.13 -18.55
CA ILE A 229 -1.66 40.80 -17.34
C ILE A 229 -2.68 41.91 -17.03
N GLU A 230 -2.30 43.18 -17.17
CA GLU A 230 -3.19 44.33 -16.94
C GLU A 230 -4.36 44.35 -17.94
N ASN A 231 -4.08 44.11 -19.23
CA ASN A 231 -5.12 43.98 -20.25
C ASN A 231 -6.12 42.85 -19.95
N ARG A 232 -5.65 41.70 -19.46
CA ARG A 232 -6.54 40.57 -19.10
C ARG A 232 -7.40 40.89 -17.87
N LEU A 233 -6.87 41.63 -16.90
CA LEU A 233 -7.61 42.06 -15.72
C LEU A 233 -8.71 43.05 -16.08
N ASP A 234 -8.41 44.03 -16.94
CA ASP A 234 -9.38 45.02 -17.41
C ASP A 234 -10.49 44.38 -18.25
N GLN A 235 -10.14 43.42 -19.11
CA GLN A 235 -11.11 42.68 -19.92
C GLN A 235 -12.06 41.86 -19.04
N GLY A 236 -11.53 41.17 -18.03
CA GLY A 236 -12.35 40.41 -17.07
C GLY A 236 -13.17 41.29 -16.11
N ALA A 237 -12.80 42.56 -15.92
CA ALA A 237 -13.60 43.53 -15.17
C ALA A 237 -14.78 44.04 -16.00
N GLN A 238 -14.56 44.37 -17.27
CA GLN A 238 -15.61 44.79 -18.20
C GLN A 238 -16.66 43.69 -18.42
N GLU A 239 -16.24 42.44 -18.64
CA GLU A 239 -17.16 41.30 -18.79
C GLU A 239 -18.06 41.10 -17.56
N ARG A 240 -17.57 41.47 -16.36
CA ARG A 240 -18.32 41.36 -15.11
C ARG A 240 -19.31 42.50 -14.94
N GLU A 241 -18.97 43.70 -15.39
CA GLU A 241 -19.90 44.84 -15.42
C GLU A 241 -20.99 44.66 -16.47
N ASP A 242 -20.66 44.13 -17.65
CA ASP A 242 -21.64 43.81 -18.70
C ASP A 242 -22.65 42.74 -18.24
N GLN A 243 -22.17 41.70 -17.55
CA GLN A 243 -23.06 40.68 -16.95
C GLN A 243 -23.94 41.23 -15.81
N LEU A 244 -23.51 42.27 -15.10
CA LEU A 244 -24.29 42.91 -14.04
C LEU A 244 -25.23 44.00 -14.58
N GLY A 245 -25.01 44.49 -15.81
CA GLY A 245 -25.82 45.50 -16.49
C GLY A 245 -27.04 44.95 -17.23
N GLU A 246 -27.01 43.67 -17.66
CA GLU A 246 -28.12 43.06 -18.42
C GLU A 246 -29.20 42.36 -17.57
N ASP A 247 -28.95 42.09 -16.28
CA ASP A 247 -29.95 41.49 -15.36
C ASP A 247 -30.45 42.47 -14.29
N GLY A 248 -31.11 43.52 -14.76
CA GLY A 248 -32.04 44.29 -13.93
C GLY A 248 -33.31 43.50 -13.64
N GLY A 249 -33.28 42.55 -12.70
CA GLY A 249 -34.51 41.84 -12.31
C GLY A 249 -34.40 40.69 -11.31
N SER A 250 -34.65 41.00 -10.03
CA SER A 250 -35.35 40.13 -9.08
C SER A 250 -34.83 38.69 -8.87
N GLY A 251 -34.13 38.46 -7.76
CA GLY A 251 -34.02 37.10 -7.21
C GLY A 251 -33.07 37.01 -6.03
N GLY A 252 -33.55 37.36 -4.84
CA GLY A 252 -32.83 37.07 -3.60
C GLY A 252 -32.60 35.57 -3.46
N THR A 253 -31.37 35.17 -3.16
CA THR A 253 -31.04 33.82 -2.73
C THR A 253 -30.42 33.86 -1.34
N GLU A 254 -31.12 33.17 -0.44
CA GLU A 254 -30.74 32.88 0.93
C GLU A 254 -29.41 32.10 0.96
N ARG A 255 -28.54 32.44 1.92
CA ARG A 255 -27.29 31.72 2.18
C ARG A 255 -27.53 30.69 3.28
N PRO A 256 -27.21 29.40 3.09
CA PRO A 256 -27.07 28.47 4.20
C PRO A 256 -25.62 28.48 4.67
N TRP A 257 -25.40 29.14 5.79
CA TRP A 257 -24.39 28.76 6.79
C TRP A 257 -25.00 28.94 8.18
#